data_AF-A0A7G8P6K0-F1
#
_entry.id   AF-A0A7G8P6K0-F1
#
_cell.length_a   1.000
_cell.length_b   1.000
_cell.length_c   1.000
_cell.angle_alpha   90.00
_cell.angle_beta   90.00
_cell.angle_gamma   90.00
#
_symmetry.space_group_name_H-M   'P 1'
#
loop_
_entity.id
_entity.type
_entity.pdbx_description
1 polymer ?
#
loop_
_entity_poly.entity_id
_entity_poly.type
_entity_poly.pdbx_seq_one_letter_code
_entity_poly.pdbx_strand_id
1 'polypeptide(L)' 'MHSITVTQFKDEDDDVITTAETDPPAMSVSVRTTGEIVDVDAKVDKLRPLGAEGLKELFVTCAQSAFAHRYDPLLDEG' A
#
# COMPACT_ATOMS: atom_id res chain seq x y z
N MET A 1 9.78 3.22 13.91
CA MET A 1 8.76 3.83 13.04
C MET A 1 8.91 3.13 11.71
N HIS A 2 7.90 2.37 11.27
CA HIS A 2 7.90 1.82 9.91
C HIS A 2 7.68 2.98 8.95
N SER A 3 8.58 3.20 8.00
CA SER A 3 8.31 4.11 6.88
C SER A 3 7.33 3.42 5.94
N ILE A 4 6.50 4.21 5.26
CA ILE A 4 5.64 3.73 4.18
C ILE A 4 6.27 4.19 2.88
N THR A 5 6.60 3.22 2.03
CA THR A 5 7.04 3.46 0.65
C THR A 5 5.81 3.38 -0.24
N VAL A 6 5.61 4.37 -1.10
CA VAL A 6 4.54 4.38 -2.09
C VAL A 6 5.14 4.24 -3.48
N THR A 7 4.61 3.32 -4.27
CA THR A 7 5.00 3.10 -5.67
C THR A 7 3.75 3.09 -6.55
N GLN A 8 3.94 3.37 -7.84
CA GLN A 8 2.90 3.24 -8.84
C GLN A 8 3.39 2.44 -10.04
N PHE A 9 2.50 1.67 -10.64
CA PHE A 9 2.74 0.99 -11.90
C PHE A 9 1.44 0.94 -12.71
N LYS A 10 1.55 0.69 -14.00
CA LYS A 10 0.41 0.34 -14.85
C LYS A 10 0.28 -1.16 -14.94
N ASP A 11 -0.94 -1.68 -14.81
CA ASP A 11 -1.21 -3.08 -15.11
C ASP A 11 -1.41 -3.32 -16.62
N GLU A 12 -1.87 -4.52 -16.98
CA GLU A 12 -2.07 -4.94 -18.37
C GLU A 12 -3.21 -4.18 -19.08
N ASP A 13 -4.10 -3.54 -18.32
CA ASP A 13 -5.28 -2.81 -18.82
C ASP A 13 -5.06 -1.28 -18.82
N ASP A 14 -3.81 -0.81 -18.68
CA ASP A 14 -3.43 0.60 -18.52
C ASP A 14 -3.98 1.27 -17.24
N ASP A 15 -4.50 0.50 -16.29
CA ASP A 15 -4.96 1.01 -15.00
C ASP A 15 -3.74 1.33 -14.11
N VAL A 16 -3.73 2.54 -13.53
CA VAL A 16 -2.69 2.93 -12.57
C VAL A 16 -3.00 2.33 -11.21
N ILE A 17 -2.09 1.48 -10.74
CA ILE A 17 -2.13 0.85 -9.43
C ILE A 17 -1.11 1.54 -8.52
N THR A 18 -1.59 2.07 -7.40
CA THR A 18 -0.76 2.68 -6.35
C THR A 18 -0.62 1.72 -5.19
N THR A 19 0.61 1.36 -4.82
CA THR A 19 0.90 0.43 -3.74
C THR A 19 1.61 1.16 -2.62
N ALA A 20 1.10 1.06 -1.39
CA ALA A 20 1.79 1.48 -0.19
C ALA A 20 2.30 0.26 0.56
N GLU A 21 3.61 0.18 0.81
CA GLU A 21 4.26 -0.92 1.53
C GLU A 21 5.03 -0.40 2.75
N THR A 22 4.98 -1.16 3.84
CA THR A 22 5.80 -0.89 5.02
C THR A 22 7.27 -1.22 4.78
N ASP A 23 8.20 -0.41 5.28
CA ASP A 23 9.63 -0.71 5.31
C ASP A 23 10.10 -0.91 6.77
N PRO A 24 10.59 -2.10 7.17
CA PRO A 24 10.80 -3.31 6.35
C PRO A 24 9.49 -3.97 5.86
N PRO A 25 9.49 -4.66 4.70
CA PRO A 25 8.32 -5.31 4.10
C PRO A 25 7.59 -6.24 5.06
N ALA A 26 6.35 -5.91 5.40
CA ALA A 26 5.46 -6.69 6.27
C ALA A 26 4.00 -6.64 5.80
N MET A 27 3.56 -5.51 5.26
CA MET A 27 2.24 -5.32 4.67
C MET A 27 2.32 -4.40 3.46
N SER A 28 1.53 -4.69 2.42
CA SER A 28 1.26 -3.76 1.32
C SER A 28 -0.24 -3.67 1.05
N VAL A 29 -0.67 -2.50 0.57
CA VAL A 29 -2.04 -2.27 0.10
C VAL A 29 -1.97 -1.57 -1.26
N SER A 30 -2.66 -2.14 -2.24
CA SER A 30 -2.70 -1.65 -3.62
C SER A 30 -4.08 -1.14 -3.96
N VAL A 31 -4.15 0.06 -4.54
CA VAL A 31 -5.41 0.70 -4.94
C VAL A 31 -5.37 1.17 -6.39
N ARG A 32 -6.54 1.13 -7.05
CA ARG A 32 -6.77 1.80 -8.33
C ARG A 32 -6.93 3.30 -8.14
N THR A 33 -6.88 4.06 -9.23
CA THR A 33 -7.24 5.49 -9.29
C THR A 33 -8.68 5.75 -8.79
N THR A 34 -9.58 4.78 -8.91
CA THR A 34 -10.95 4.85 -8.34
C THR A 34 -10.96 4.86 -6.82
N GLY A 35 -9.89 4.40 -6.18
CA GLY A 35 -9.79 4.15 -4.75
C GLY A 35 -10.21 2.75 -4.32
N GLU A 36 -10.57 1.88 -5.27
CA GLU A 36 -10.81 0.46 -5.01
C GLU A 36 -9.51 -0.23 -4.58
N ILE A 37 -9.55 -0.96 -3.46
CA ILE A 37 -8.44 -1.83 -3.04
C ILE A 37 -8.49 -3.08 -3.91
N VAL A 38 -7.41 -3.33 -4.65
CA VAL A 38 -7.28 -4.48 -5.54
C VAL A 38 -6.42 -5.60 -4.98
N ASP A 39 -5.50 -5.27 -4.06
CA ASP A 39 -4.63 -6.27 -3.44
C ASP A 39 -4.17 -5.84 -2.04
N VAL A 40 -3.94 -6.84 -1.19
CA VAL A 40 -3.40 -6.70 0.18
C VAL A 40 -2.47 -7.87 0.46
N ASP A 41 -1.16 -7.62 0.52
CA ASP A 41 -0.18 -8.61 0.97
C ASP A 41 0.13 -8.44 2.47
N ALA A 42 0.29 -9.56 3.17
CA ALA A 42 0.50 -9.58 4.61
C ALA A 42 1.43 -10.72 5.02
N LYS A 43 2.59 -10.39 5.60
CA LYS A 43 3.55 -11.37 6.12
C LYS A 43 3.20 -11.73 7.55
N VAL A 44 2.41 -12.80 7.71
CA VAL A 44 1.84 -13.25 9.00
C VAL A 44 2.85 -13.29 10.14
N ASP A 45 4.06 -13.81 9.90
CA ASP A 45 5.09 -13.93 10.94
C ASP A 45 5.60 -12.57 11.46
N LYS A 46 5.55 -11.53 10.62
CA LYS A 46 5.92 -10.16 11.00
C LYS A 46 4.77 -9.39 11.65
N LEU A 47 3.53 -9.73 11.29
CA LEU A 47 2.34 -9.01 11.74
C LEU A 47 1.72 -9.59 13.01
N ARG A 48 1.85 -10.90 13.24
CA ARG A 48 1.30 -11.57 14.43
C ARG A 48 1.71 -10.91 15.76
N PRO A 49 2.97 -10.46 15.96
CA PRO A 49 3.38 -9.79 17.19
C PRO A 49 2.67 -8.45 17.46
N LEU A 50 2.11 -7.80 16.43
CA LEU A 50 1.44 -6.50 16.56
C LEU A 50 0.05 -6.59 17.19
N GLY A 51 -0.55 -7.79 17.21
CA GLY A 51 -1.92 -7.98 17.64
C GLY A 51 -2.95 -7.31 16.72
N ALA A 52 -4.23 -7.37 17.10
CA ALA A 52 -5.32 -6.86 16.27
C ALA A 52 -5.28 -5.33 16.07
N GLU A 53 -4.94 -4.57 17.13
CA GLU A 53 -4.85 -3.12 17.08
C GLU A 53 -3.71 -2.65 16.16
N GLY A 54 -2.50 -3.19 16.33
CA GLY A 54 -1.36 -2.80 15.50
C GLY A 54 -1.52 -3.24 14.04
N LEU A 55 -2.13 -4.40 13.80
CA LEU A 55 -2.50 -4.83 12.44
C LEU A 55 -3.47 -3.86 11.78
N LYS A 56 -4.51 -3.44 12.51
CA LYS A 56 -5.52 -2.50 12.02
C LYS A 56 -4.89 -1.14 11.72
N GLU A 57 -4.05 -0.62 12.61
CA GLU A 57 -3.36 0.65 12.42
C GLU A 57 -2.50 0.60 11.15
N LEU A 58 -1.67 -0.43 11.01
CA LEU A 58 -0.78 -0.60 9.85
C LEU A 58 -1.56 -0.69 8.53
N PHE A 59 -2.64 -1.48 8.52
CA PHE A 59 -3.51 -1.60 7.36
C PHE A 59 -4.15 -0.27 6.98
N VAL A 60 -4.72 0.44 7.95
CA VAL A 60 -5.35 1.74 7.70
C VAL A 60 -4.33 2.75 7.20
N THR A 61 -3.13 2.78 7.78
CA THR A 61 -2.05 3.68 7.33
C THR A 61 -1.64 3.37 5.90
N CYS A 62 -1.37 2.11 5.54
CA CYS A 62 -1.04 1.75 4.15
C CYS A 62 -2.18 2.10 3.19
N ALA A 63 -3.42 1.74 3.52
CA ALA A 63 -4.58 2.02 2.68
C ALA A 63 -4.78 3.53 2.47
N GLN A 64 -4.64 4.34 3.53
CA GLN A 64 -4.74 5.80 3.43
C GLN A 64 -3.62 6.40 2.59
N SER A 65 -2.38 5.93 2.75
CA SER A 65 -1.24 6.36 1.92
C SER A 65 -1.49 6.02 0.44
N ALA A 66 -1.80 4.77 0.12
CA ALA A 66 -2.06 4.36 -1.26
C ALA A 66 -3.22 5.17 -1.88
N PHE A 67 -4.31 5.36 -1.13
CA PHE A 67 -5.46 6.14 -1.57
C PHE A 67 -5.13 7.62 -1.80
N ALA A 68 -4.39 8.25 -0.89
CA ALA A 68 -4.05 9.66 -0.98
C ALA A 68 -3.18 9.97 -2.21
N HIS A 69 -2.27 9.06 -2.55
CA HIS A 69 -1.32 9.22 -3.64
C HIS A 69 -1.81 8.67 -4.99
N ARG A 70 -3.04 8.17 -5.10
CA ARG A 70 -3.53 7.48 -6.32
C ARG A 70 -3.66 8.34 -7.59
N TYR A 71 -3.57 9.66 -7.45
CA TYR A 71 -3.60 10.61 -8.56
C TYR A 71 -2.29 11.37 -8.72
N ASP A 72 -1.27 11.04 -7.91
CA ASP A 72 0.04 11.58 -8.13
C ASP A 72 0.48 11.09 -9.52
N PRO A 73 0.96 11.99 -10.42
CA PRO A 73 1.54 11.56 -11.69
C PRO A 73 2.54 10.44 -11.41
N LEU A 74 2.47 9.33 -12.16
CA LEU A 74 3.31 8.11 -11.99
C LEU A 74 4.61 8.49 -11.30
N LEU A 75 4.68 8.21 -9.99
CA LEU A 75 5.65 8.78 -9.04
C LEU A 75 7.07 8.79 -9.66
N ASP A 76 7.36 9.89 -10.34
CA ASP A 76 8.44 10.17 -11.29
C ASP A 76 8.61 9.28 -12.55
N GLU A 77 8.57 9.93 -13.73
CA GLU A 77 9.49 9.67 -14.85
C GLU A 77 10.95 9.91 -14.38
N GLY A 78 11.46 9.07 -13.45
CA GLY A 78 12.77 9.19 -12.80
C GLY A 78 13.71 8.05 -13.12
#